data_AF-A0A4Y2B7B5-F1
#
_entry.id   AF-A0A4Y2B7B5-F1
#
_cell.length_a   1.000
_cell.length_b   1.000
_cell.length_c   1.000
_cell.angle_alpha   90.00
_cell.angle_beta   90.00
_cell.angle_gamma   90.00
#
_symmetry.space_group_name_H-M   'P 1'
#
loop_
_entity.id
_entity.type
_entity.pdbx_description
1 polymer ?
#
loop_
_entity_poly.entity_id
_entity_poly.type
_entity_poly.pdbx_seq_one_letter_code
_entity_poly.pdbx_strand_id
1 'polypeptide(L)'
;MSVKLNLKKDELIAIVEEMGLTVPDKAKVVDLKALVESSDVYKNDIEFVRNLIDNILEEKRERLEGFERGKIGIGKGQARVAKVTILASKSRVAPIRVISIPRLELCACVLLAQLVQKIRSSLRLEISNIVLHTDSTIALAWLKTPANHLKTFIANHVSKVQRLTENCCWTHVSSHLNPADLVSRGLSPRDLPELKLWWNGPSFLEQGEMSSGPGPPLMNESEYSCELKNGAVPEMPISSVCFNKF
;
A
#
# COMPACT_ATOMS: atom_id res chain seq x y z
N MET A 1 -43.02 6.68 -7.18
CA MET A 1 -42.39 8.02 -7.27
C MET A 1 -41.24 7.87 -8.27
N SER A 2 -41.43 8.24 -9.55
CA SER A 2 -40.42 7.98 -10.60
C SER A 2 -39.21 8.90 -10.42
N VAL A 3 -38.01 8.31 -10.41
CA VAL A 3 -36.76 9.05 -10.45
C VAL A 3 -36.69 9.74 -11.82
N LYS A 4 -36.75 11.08 -11.85
CA LYS A 4 -36.55 11.83 -13.10
C LYS A 4 -35.09 11.70 -13.53
N LEU A 5 -34.76 10.63 -14.25
CA LEU A 5 -33.44 10.36 -14.81
C LEU A 5 -33.20 11.34 -15.97
N ASN A 6 -32.69 12.54 -15.72
CA ASN A 6 -32.23 13.44 -16.78
C ASN A 6 -30.78 13.11 -17.18
N LEU A 7 -30.54 11.85 -17.50
CA LEU A 7 -29.24 11.26 -17.76
C LEU A 7 -28.96 11.15 -19.25
N LYS A 8 -27.69 11.30 -19.64
CA LYS A 8 -27.19 11.11 -21.00
C LYS A 8 -27.18 9.61 -21.35
N LYS A 9 -27.13 9.29 -22.65
CA LYS A 9 -27.21 7.91 -23.15
C LYS A 9 -26.11 7.01 -22.57
N ASP A 10 -24.90 7.52 -22.45
CA ASP A 10 -23.74 6.82 -21.92
C ASP A 10 -23.83 6.55 -20.41
N GLU A 11 -24.39 7.49 -19.63
CA GLU A 11 -24.70 7.26 -18.20
C GLU A 11 -25.71 6.13 -18.01
N LEU A 12 -26.76 6.13 -18.83
CA LEU A 12 -27.79 5.10 -18.77
C LEU A 12 -27.28 3.71 -19.16
N ILE A 13 -26.33 3.64 -20.11
CA ILE A 13 -25.68 2.37 -20.47
C ILE A 13 -24.90 1.82 -19.27
N ALA A 14 -24.07 2.65 -18.63
CA ALA A 14 -23.29 2.24 -17.45
C ALA A 14 -24.20 1.77 -16.30
N ILE A 15 -25.31 2.46 -16.06
CA ILE A 15 -26.29 2.05 -15.02
C ILE A 15 -26.92 0.70 -15.37
N VAL A 16 -27.32 0.48 -16.62
CA VAL A 16 -27.91 -0.79 -17.06
C VAL A 16 -26.92 -1.95 -16.90
N GLU A 17 -25.66 -1.74 -17.26
CA GLU A 17 -24.59 -2.74 -17.10
C GLU A 17 -24.30 -3.05 -15.62
N GLU A 18 -24.20 -2.04 -14.75
CA GLU A 18 -23.97 -2.20 -13.31
C GLU A 18 -25.18 -2.82 -12.57
N MET A 19 -26.39 -2.61 -13.09
CA MET A 19 -27.58 -3.34 -12.64
C MET A 19 -27.61 -4.80 -13.14
N GLY A 20 -26.60 -5.24 -13.90
CA GLY A 20 -26.48 -6.60 -14.43
C GLY A 20 -27.42 -6.90 -15.59
N LEU A 21 -27.95 -5.86 -16.26
CA LEU A 21 -28.87 -5.99 -17.38
C LEU A 21 -28.12 -5.89 -18.71
N THR A 22 -28.62 -6.58 -19.73
CA THR A 22 -28.04 -6.52 -21.07
C THR A 22 -28.52 -5.30 -21.83
N VAL A 23 -27.58 -4.53 -22.38
CA VAL A 23 -27.88 -3.34 -23.18
C VAL A 23 -28.29 -3.76 -24.60
N PRO A 24 -29.50 -3.40 -25.08
CA PRO A 24 -29.92 -3.76 -26.43
C PRO A 24 -29.12 -3.02 -27.51
N ASP A 25 -28.85 -3.71 -28.63
CA ASP A 25 -28.17 -3.12 -29.78
C ASP A 25 -28.93 -1.89 -30.31
N LYS A 26 -28.21 -0.77 -30.47
CA LYS A 26 -28.74 0.53 -30.92
C LYS A 26 -29.85 1.13 -30.04
N ALA A 27 -29.95 0.74 -28.75
CA ALA A 27 -30.93 1.28 -27.82
C ALA A 27 -30.93 2.83 -27.77
N LYS A 28 -32.13 3.43 -27.74
CA LYS A 28 -32.29 4.87 -27.52
C LYS A 28 -32.36 5.16 -26.01
N VAL A 29 -32.18 6.44 -25.65
CA VAL A 29 -32.27 6.92 -24.25
C VAL A 29 -33.60 6.52 -23.60
N VAL A 30 -34.69 6.56 -24.37
CA VAL A 30 -36.03 6.19 -23.89
C VAL A 30 -36.09 4.70 -23.55
N ASP A 31 -35.50 3.85 -24.39
CA ASP A 31 -35.48 2.39 -24.20
C ASP A 31 -34.68 2.02 -22.96
N LEU A 32 -33.54 2.68 -22.75
CA LEU A 32 -32.68 2.46 -21.58
C LEU A 32 -33.35 2.92 -20.27
N LYS A 33 -34.04 4.07 -20.29
CA LYS A 33 -34.81 4.53 -19.11
C LYS A 33 -35.93 3.56 -18.77
N ALA A 34 -36.68 3.11 -19.78
CA ALA A 34 -37.73 2.12 -19.58
C ALA A 34 -37.16 0.79 -19.04
N LEU A 35 -35.97 0.39 -19.49
CA LEU A 35 -35.30 -0.83 -19.01
C LEU A 35 -34.90 -0.73 -17.54
N VAL A 36 -34.33 0.41 -17.12
CA VAL A 36 -34.00 0.67 -15.71
C VAL A 36 -35.28 0.70 -14.85
N GLU A 37 -36.31 1.45 -15.27
CA GLU A 37 -37.54 1.61 -14.49
C GLU A 37 -38.40 0.33 -14.42
N SER A 38 -38.27 -0.57 -15.42
CA SER A 38 -39.00 -1.85 -15.44
C SER A 38 -38.25 -3.00 -14.75
N SER A 39 -36.97 -2.80 -14.41
CA SER A 39 -36.13 -3.80 -13.72
C SER A 39 -36.65 -4.12 -12.32
N ASP A 40 -36.56 -5.40 -11.94
CA ASP A 40 -36.89 -5.87 -10.60
C ASP A 40 -36.01 -5.20 -9.53
N VAL A 41 -34.77 -4.86 -9.86
CA VAL A 41 -33.85 -4.15 -8.97
C VAL A 41 -34.40 -2.77 -8.61
N TYR A 42 -34.90 -2.02 -9.61
CA TYR A 42 -35.48 -0.69 -9.39
C TYR A 42 -36.80 -0.75 -8.62
N LYS A 43 -37.61 -1.78 -8.85
CA LYS A 43 -38.90 -1.96 -8.15
C LYS A 43 -38.73 -2.39 -6.70
N ASN A 44 -37.71 -3.21 -6.41
CA ASN A 44 -37.46 -3.75 -5.09
C ASN A 44 -36.63 -2.81 -4.21
N ASP A 45 -35.65 -2.10 -4.79
CA ASP A 45 -34.75 -1.24 -4.04
C ASP A 45 -34.40 0.05 -4.82
N ILE A 46 -35.29 1.03 -4.71
CA ILE A 46 -35.16 2.33 -5.37
C ILE A 46 -34.01 3.17 -4.80
N GLU A 47 -33.61 2.93 -3.55
CA GLU A 47 -32.57 3.70 -2.86
C GLU A 47 -31.17 3.20 -3.27
N PHE A 48 -31.02 1.88 -3.44
CA PHE A 48 -29.84 1.31 -4.08
C PHE A 48 -29.60 1.89 -5.47
N VAL A 49 -30.64 1.95 -6.33
CA VAL A 49 -30.47 2.50 -7.68
C VAL A 49 -30.12 3.99 -7.65
N ARG A 50 -30.66 4.76 -6.70
CA ARG A 50 -30.26 6.17 -6.51
C ARG A 50 -28.78 6.31 -6.15
N ASN A 51 -28.32 5.55 -5.17
CA ASN A 51 -26.91 5.56 -4.77
C ASN A 51 -25.98 5.11 -5.91
N LEU A 52 -26.40 4.12 -6.70
CA LEU A 52 -25.67 3.68 -7.89
C LEU A 52 -25.55 4.80 -8.93
N ILE A 53 -26.65 5.50 -9.20
CA ILE A 53 -26.66 6.66 -10.12
C ILE A 53 -25.71 7.74 -9.62
N ASP A 54 -25.77 8.08 -8.33
CA ASP A 54 -24.94 9.14 -7.75
C ASP A 54 -23.44 8.77 -7.82
N ASN A 55 -23.09 7.51 -7.56
CA ASN A 55 -21.72 7.01 -7.68
C ASN A 55 -21.20 7.06 -9.14
N ILE A 56 -22.01 6.62 -10.10
CA ILE A 56 -21.63 6.63 -11.53
C ILE A 56 -21.48 8.08 -12.04
N LEU A 57 -22.36 8.98 -11.60
CA LEU A 57 -22.31 10.40 -11.96
C LEU A 57 -21.08 11.09 -11.37
N GLU A 58 -20.74 10.82 -10.11
CA GLU A 58 -19.53 11.37 -9.50
C GLU A 58 -18.26 10.82 -10.15
N GLU A 59 -18.19 9.51 -10.44
CA GLU A 59 -17.05 8.94 -11.16
C GLU A 59 -16.88 9.58 -12.56
N LYS A 60 -17.99 9.85 -13.26
CA LYS A 60 -17.96 10.50 -14.56
C LYS A 60 -17.58 11.99 -14.46
N ARG A 61 -18.03 12.69 -13.42
CA ARG A 61 -17.63 14.07 -13.12
C ARG A 61 -16.13 14.16 -12.91
N GLU A 62 -15.55 13.26 -12.11
CA GLU A 62 -14.11 13.19 -11.86
C GLU A 62 -13.30 12.94 -13.15
N ARG A 63 -13.80 12.07 -14.04
CA ARG A 63 -13.17 11.80 -15.35
C ARG A 63 -13.22 13.00 -16.29
N LEU A 64 -14.33 13.74 -16.34
CA LEU A 64 -14.47 14.93 -17.17
C LEU A 64 -13.65 16.10 -16.64
N GLU A 65 -13.64 16.32 -15.33
CA GLU A 65 -12.75 17.29 -14.67
C GLU A 65 -11.27 16.89 -14.84
N GLY A 66 -10.95 15.60 -14.88
CA GLY A 66 -9.63 15.08 -15.24
C GLY A 66 -9.22 15.39 -16.69
N PHE A 67 -10.17 15.44 -17.62
CA PHE A 67 -9.92 15.71 -19.04
C PHE A 67 -9.78 17.20 -19.36
N GLU A 68 -10.57 18.08 -18.73
CA GLU A 68 -10.45 19.53 -18.91
C GLU A 68 -9.17 20.10 -18.28
N ARG A 69 -8.68 19.51 -17.18
CA ARG A 69 -7.36 19.79 -16.59
C ARG A 69 -6.18 19.45 -17.52
N GLY A 70 -6.38 18.62 -18.54
CA GLY A 70 -5.35 18.24 -19.52
C GLY A 70 -5.12 19.25 -20.66
N LYS A 71 -6.01 20.23 -20.85
CA LYS A 71 -5.95 21.15 -22.02
C LYS A 71 -5.54 22.59 -21.69
N ILE A 72 -5.51 23.00 -20.43
CA ILE A 72 -5.16 24.37 -20.04
C ILE A 72 -4.09 24.29 -18.94
N GLY A 73 -2.81 24.23 -19.32
CA GLY A 73 -1.73 24.26 -18.32
C GLY A 73 -0.35 23.83 -18.78
N ILE A 74 0.27 24.59 -19.70
CA ILE A 74 1.74 24.74 -19.64
C ILE A 74 1.99 25.66 -18.44
N GLY A 75 2.14 25.09 -17.24
CA GLY A 75 2.37 25.86 -16.01
C GLY A 75 2.24 25.05 -14.73
N LYS A 76 3.40 24.62 -14.20
CA LYS A 76 3.66 24.02 -12.87
C LYS A 76 3.02 22.64 -12.60
N GLY A 77 3.90 21.66 -12.35
CA GLY A 77 3.58 20.24 -12.21
C GLY A 77 2.56 19.93 -11.12
N GLN A 78 1.45 19.30 -11.53
CA GLN A 78 0.59 18.54 -10.63
C GLN A 78 1.21 17.16 -10.41
N ALA A 79 1.49 16.84 -9.15
CA ALA A 79 1.96 15.52 -8.73
C ALA A 79 0.93 14.44 -9.12
N ARG A 80 1.39 13.33 -9.71
CA ARG A 80 0.54 12.16 -9.95
C ARG A 80 0.20 11.55 -8.59
N VAL A 81 -1.08 11.59 -8.22
CA VAL A 81 -1.56 10.92 -7.01
C VAL A 81 -1.73 9.42 -7.31
N ALA A 82 -0.98 8.58 -6.61
CA ALA A 82 -1.05 7.13 -6.70
C ALA A 82 -2.14 6.58 -5.76
N LYS A 83 -2.90 5.57 -6.22
CA LYS A 83 -3.83 4.83 -5.36
C LYS A 83 -3.06 3.78 -4.55
N VAL A 84 -3.16 3.87 -3.22
CA VAL A 84 -2.56 2.89 -2.30
C VAL A 84 -3.64 1.98 -1.75
N THR A 85 -3.37 0.69 -1.67
CA THR A 85 -4.33 -0.30 -1.15
C THR A 85 -3.58 -1.46 -0.51
N ILE A 86 -4.09 -1.95 0.62
CA ILE A 86 -3.56 -3.14 1.27
C ILE A 86 -3.87 -4.40 0.44
N LEU A 87 -2.83 -5.19 0.17
CA LEU A 87 -2.97 -6.45 -0.58
C LEU A 87 -3.00 -7.66 0.34
N ALA A 88 -2.14 -7.67 1.35
CA ALA A 88 -2.07 -8.72 2.35
C ALA A 88 -1.38 -8.22 3.61
N SER A 89 -1.77 -8.78 4.76
CA SER A 89 -1.13 -8.53 6.04
C SER A 89 -0.81 -9.85 6.73
N LYS A 90 0.33 -9.90 7.45
CA LYS A 90 0.68 -11.04 8.29
C LYS A 90 1.38 -10.56 9.55
N SER A 91 0.85 -10.96 10.70
CA SER A 91 1.45 -10.71 12.01
C SER A 91 1.76 -12.03 12.71
N ARG A 92 2.65 -12.01 13.70
CA ARG A 92 2.97 -13.14 14.58
C ARG A 92 3.07 -12.63 16.01
N VAL A 93 2.57 -13.42 16.95
CA VAL A 93 2.75 -13.17 18.38
C VAL A 93 4.21 -13.35 18.75
N ALA A 94 4.72 -12.48 19.62
CA ALA A 94 6.08 -12.57 20.12
C ALA A 94 6.32 -13.93 20.81
N PRO A 95 7.50 -14.55 20.65
CA PRO A 95 7.82 -15.80 21.31
C PRO A 95 7.76 -15.66 22.85
N ILE A 96 7.37 -16.73 23.53
CA ILE A 96 7.38 -16.80 25.01
C ILE A 96 8.81 -16.61 25.54
N ARG A 97 9.81 -17.12 24.80
CA ARG A 97 11.21 -16.87 25.13
C ARG A 97 11.55 -15.42 24.88
N VAL A 98 12.00 -14.74 25.93
CA VAL A 98 12.46 -13.35 25.85
C VAL A 98 13.60 -13.23 24.84
N ILE A 99 13.37 -12.41 23.83
CA ILE A 99 14.37 -11.93 22.87
C ILE A 99 14.28 -10.41 22.81
N SER A 100 15.37 -9.75 22.41
CA SER A 100 15.42 -8.29 22.36
C SER A 100 14.49 -7.74 21.26
N ILE A 101 14.06 -6.49 21.44
CA ILE A 101 13.22 -5.77 20.46
C ILE A 101 13.89 -5.75 19.07
N PRO A 102 15.20 -5.41 18.91
CA PRO A 102 15.85 -5.47 17.61
C PRO A 102 15.81 -6.84 16.94
N ARG A 103 15.90 -7.93 17.71
CA ARG A 103 15.76 -9.30 17.18
C ARG A 103 14.32 -9.58 16.72
N LEU A 104 13.32 -9.07 17.42
CA LEU A 104 11.91 -9.16 16.99
C LEU A 104 11.66 -8.39 15.70
N GLU A 105 12.22 -7.19 15.57
CA GLU A 105 12.14 -6.36 14.37
C GLU A 105 12.79 -7.07 13.17
N LEU A 106 13.96 -7.70 13.36
CA LEU A 106 14.58 -8.52 12.32
C LEU A 106 13.74 -9.76 11.96
N CYS A 107 13.06 -10.38 12.92
CA CYS A 107 12.10 -11.45 12.63
C CYS A 107 10.91 -10.94 11.81
N ALA A 108 10.44 -9.71 12.05
CA ALA A 108 9.41 -9.08 11.23
C ALA A 108 9.90 -8.85 9.78
N CYS A 109 11.16 -8.43 9.58
CA CYS A 109 11.77 -8.34 8.26
C CYS A 109 11.77 -9.69 7.52
N VAL A 110 12.11 -10.80 8.21
CA VAL A 110 12.01 -12.15 7.64
C VAL A 110 10.57 -12.50 7.26
N LEU A 111 9.60 -12.17 8.10
CA LEU A 111 8.19 -12.42 7.82
C LEU A 111 7.72 -11.67 6.57
N LEU A 112 8.08 -10.40 6.45
CA LEU A 112 7.79 -9.56 5.29
C LEU A 112 8.41 -10.14 4.02
N ALA A 113 9.70 -10.50 4.05
CA ALA A 113 10.40 -11.09 2.91
C ALA A 113 9.73 -12.37 2.41
N GLN A 114 9.29 -13.25 3.32
CA GLN A 114 8.56 -14.47 2.97
C GLN A 114 7.17 -14.18 2.39
N LEU A 115 6.45 -13.21 2.96
CA LEU A 115 5.13 -12.80 2.47
C LEU A 115 5.23 -12.25 1.04
N VAL A 116 6.20 -11.37 0.79
CA VAL A 116 6.44 -10.77 -0.53
C VAL A 116 6.74 -11.84 -1.59
N GLN A 117 7.57 -12.84 -1.27
CA GLN A 117 7.82 -13.94 -2.21
C GLN A 117 6.56 -14.77 -2.49
N LYS A 118 5.70 -14.97 -1.47
CA LYS A 118 4.43 -15.68 -1.67
C LYS A 118 3.46 -14.89 -2.53
N ILE A 119 3.36 -13.58 -2.31
CA ILE A 119 2.56 -12.64 -3.11
C ILE A 119 3.07 -12.65 -4.55
N ARG A 120 4.37 -12.42 -4.76
CA ARG A 120 4.97 -12.34 -6.10
C ARG A 120 4.78 -13.61 -6.92
N SER A 121 4.85 -14.78 -6.28
CA SER A 121 4.59 -16.07 -6.95
C SER A 121 3.11 -16.36 -7.21
N SER A 122 2.19 -15.68 -6.53
CA SER A 122 0.75 -15.91 -6.64
C SER A 122 0.04 -14.89 -7.54
N LEU A 123 0.59 -13.67 -7.66
CA LEU A 123 0.05 -12.64 -8.54
C LEU A 123 0.49 -12.84 -9.99
N ARG A 124 -0.47 -12.74 -10.91
CA ARG A 124 -0.26 -12.72 -12.35
C ARG A 124 -0.17 -11.28 -12.87
N LEU A 125 0.55 -10.43 -12.14
CA LEU A 125 0.76 -9.02 -12.47
C LEU A 125 2.25 -8.75 -12.58
N GLU A 126 2.63 -7.91 -13.53
CA GLU A 126 4.00 -7.41 -13.62
C GLU A 126 4.22 -6.37 -12.53
N ILE A 127 5.16 -6.64 -11.63
CA ILE A 127 5.54 -5.74 -10.54
C ILE A 127 6.83 -5.05 -10.96
N SER A 128 6.75 -3.75 -11.25
CA SER A 128 7.89 -2.95 -11.72
C SER A 128 8.95 -2.70 -10.64
N ASN A 129 8.52 -2.52 -9.38
CA ASN A 129 9.42 -2.25 -8.27
C ASN A 129 8.84 -2.80 -6.95
N ILE A 130 9.73 -3.26 -6.06
CA ILE A 130 9.39 -3.71 -4.70
C ILE A 130 10.26 -2.95 -3.71
N VAL A 131 9.62 -2.10 -2.92
CA VAL A 131 10.24 -1.38 -1.81
C VAL A 131 9.72 -1.97 -0.50
N LEU A 132 10.64 -2.28 0.41
CA LEU A 132 10.38 -2.88 1.72
C LEU A 132 10.77 -1.89 2.80
N HIS A 133 9.82 -1.55 3.66
CA HIS A 133 10.01 -0.57 4.72
C HIS A 133 10.14 -1.24 6.09
N THR A 134 11.06 -0.73 6.90
CA THR A 134 11.13 -1.00 8.34
C THR A 134 11.37 0.30 9.09
N ASP A 135 10.79 0.44 10.27
CA ASP A 135 11.07 1.54 11.19
C ASP A 135 12.23 1.26 12.16
N SER A 136 12.77 0.04 12.11
CA SER A 136 13.95 -0.32 12.88
C SER A 136 15.22 0.06 12.14
N THR A 137 15.90 1.09 12.63
CA THR A 137 17.22 1.49 12.11
C THR A 137 18.29 0.42 12.36
N ILE A 138 18.19 -0.32 13.47
CA ILE A 138 19.10 -1.41 13.82
C ILE A 138 18.89 -2.60 12.87
N ALA A 139 17.66 -3.04 12.66
CA ALA A 139 17.39 -4.14 11.73
C ALA A 139 17.80 -3.75 10.31
N LEU A 140 17.50 -2.51 9.87
CA LEU A 140 17.92 -2.01 8.56
C LEU A 140 19.45 -2.00 8.41
N ALA A 141 20.18 -1.62 9.45
CA ALA A 141 21.63 -1.64 9.41
C ALA A 141 22.20 -3.07 9.38
N TRP A 142 21.67 -4.00 10.19
CA TRP A 142 22.06 -5.41 10.09
C TRP A 142 21.79 -6.01 8.72
N LEU A 143 20.69 -5.62 8.05
CA LEU A 143 20.40 -6.05 6.67
C LEU A 143 21.43 -5.55 5.64
N LYS A 144 22.11 -4.44 5.93
CA LYS A 144 23.19 -3.88 5.12
C LYS A 144 24.57 -4.44 5.49
N THR A 145 24.71 -5.03 6.68
CA THR A 145 25.95 -5.67 7.11
C THR A 145 26.11 -7.05 6.45
N PRO A 146 27.33 -7.42 6.00
CA PRO A 146 27.63 -8.78 5.58
C PRO A 146 27.31 -9.80 6.69
N ALA A 147 26.53 -10.83 6.37
CA ALA A 147 26.05 -11.78 7.38
C ALA A 147 27.19 -12.52 8.11
N ASN A 148 28.34 -12.72 7.46
CA ASN A 148 29.51 -13.34 8.07
C ASN A 148 30.10 -12.50 9.23
N HIS A 149 29.85 -11.20 9.29
CA HIS A 149 30.29 -10.29 10.37
C HIS A 149 29.38 -10.34 11.60
N LEU A 150 28.17 -10.92 11.47
CA LEU A 150 27.15 -10.92 12.51
C LEU A 150 27.16 -12.25 13.29
N LYS A 151 26.75 -12.22 14.55
CA LYS A 151 26.53 -13.42 15.36
C LYS A 151 25.43 -14.29 14.74
N THR A 152 25.50 -15.60 15.01
CA THR A 152 24.74 -16.65 14.31
C THR A 152 23.25 -16.35 14.15
N PHE A 153 22.58 -15.87 15.20
CA PHE A 153 21.15 -15.56 15.14
C PHE A 153 20.85 -14.50 14.07
N ILE A 154 21.55 -13.36 14.14
CA ILE A 154 21.37 -12.25 13.21
C ILE A 154 21.84 -12.64 11.81
N ALA A 155 23.02 -13.26 11.69
CA ALA A 155 23.57 -13.74 10.43
C ALA A 155 22.58 -14.61 9.65
N ASN A 156 21.99 -15.61 10.31
CA ASN A 156 21.04 -16.52 9.67
C ASN A 156 19.77 -15.80 9.17
N HIS A 157 19.28 -14.81 9.92
CA HIS A 157 18.11 -14.03 9.53
C HIS A 157 18.44 -13.06 8.39
N VAL A 158 19.57 -12.35 8.48
CA VAL A 158 20.07 -11.44 7.45
C VAL A 158 20.31 -12.16 6.13
N SER A 159 21.03 -13.29 6.13
CA SER A 159 21.23 -14.09 4.91
C SER A 159 19.92 -14.55 4.29
N LYS A 160 18.94 -14.91 5.13
CA LYS A 160 17.62 -15.31 4.65
C LYS A 160 16.86 -14.14 4.01
N VAL A 161 16.87 -12.96 4.63
CA VAL A 161 16.24 -11.76 4.06
C VAL A 161 16.92 -11.38 2.76
N GLN A 162 18.23 -11.19 2.75
CA GLN A 162 19.02 -10.81 1.57
C GLN A 162 18.76 -11.75 0.39
N ARG A 163 18.75 -13.07 0.61
CA ARG A 163 18.41 -14.05 -0.43
C ARG A 163 16.97 -13.93 -0.94
N LEU A 164 16.00 -13.71 -0.04
CA LEU A 164 14.58 -13.60 -0.43
C LEU A 164 14.26 -12.25 -1.09
N THR A 165 15.12 -11.24 -0.93
CA THR A 165 14.84 -9.87 -1.37
C THR A 165 15.97 -9.29 -2.21
N GLU A 166 16.71 -10.13 -2.94
CA GLU A 166 17.88 -9.73 -3.75
C GLU A 166 17.57 -8.62 -4.75
N ASN A 167 16.33 -8.59 -5.27
CA ASN A 167 15.84 -7.59 -6.24
C ASN A 167 14.85 -6.60 -5.61
N CYS A 168 14.97 -6.32 -4.31
CA CYS A 168 14.11 -5.38 -3.60
C CYS A 168 14.94 -4.31 -2.90
N CYS A 169 14.36 -3.11 -2.72
CA CYS A 169 14.99 -2.04 -1.98
C CYS A 169 14.50 -2.01 -0.53
N TRP A 170 15.41 -2.05 0.45
CA TRP A 170 15.08 -1.85 1.86
C TRP A 170 15.29 -0.40 2.26
N THR A 171 14.25 0.22 2.83
CA THR A 171 14.27 1.62 3.25
C THR A 171 13.71 1.78 4.66
N HIS A 172 14.00 2.92 5.27
CA HIS A 172 13.45 3.29 6.56
C HIS A 172 12.10 4.00 6.39
N VAL A 173 11.15 3.74 7.28
CA VAL A 173 9.94 4.54 7.46
C VAL A 173 9.84 4.95 8.92
N SER A 174 9.34 6.15 9.23
CA SER A 174 9.15 6.52 10.64
C SER A 174 8.07 5.66 11.30
N SER A 175 8.24 5.28 12.57
CA SER A 175 7.29 4.40 13.28
C SER A 175 5.85 4.90 13.27
N HIS A 176 5.64 6.22 13.36
CA HIS A 176 4.29 6.82 13.31
C HIS A 176 3.61 6.72 11.93
N LEU A 177 4.37 6.39 10.88
CA LEU A 177 3.90 6.17 9.51
C LEU A 177 3.97 4.69 9.11
N ASN A 178 4.34 3.80 10.04
CA ASN A 178 4.43 2.37 9.80
C ASN A 178 3.08 1.68 10.14
N PRO A 179 2.28 1.26 9.15
CA PRO A 179 1.00 0.60 9.43
C PRO A 179 1.16 -0.75 10.15
N ALA A 180 2.32 -1.42 10.02
CA ALA A 180 2.56 -2.68 10.72
C ALA A 180 2.62 -2.50 12.25
N ASP A 181 2.96 -1.28 12.70
CA ASP A 181 3.08 -0.96 14.12
C ASP A 181 1.72 -0.89 14.84
N LEU A 182 0.66 -0.55 14.10
CA LEU A 182 -0.72 -0.58 14.60
C LEU A 182 -1.13 -2.00 15.02
N VAL A 183 -0.74 -3.00 14.22
CA VAL A 183 -1.10 -4.40 14.47
C VAL A 183 -0.14 -5.07 15.45
N SER A 184 1.14 -4.69 15.47
CA SER A 184 2.13 -5.25 16.39
C SER A 184 1.85 -4.87 17.86
N ARG A 185 1.31 -3.68 18.10
CA ARG A 185 0.97 -3.16 19.45
C ARG A 185 -0.35 -3.67 20.01
N GLY A 186 -1.14 -4.34 19.19
CA GLY A 186 -2.49 -4.78 19.53
C GLY A 186 -3.49 -3.66 19.27
N LEU A 187 -4.46 -3.96 18.40
CA LEU A 187 -5.53 -3.05 18.02
C LEU A 187 -6.89 -3.72 18.28
N SER A 188 -7.84 -2.94 18.80
CA SER A 188 -9.23 -3.36 18.89
C SER A 188 -9.83 -3.52 17.48
N PRO A 189 -10.52 -4.64 17.16
CA PRO A 189 -11.19 -4.81 15.88
C PRO A 189 -12.22 -3.72 15.56
N ARG A 190 -12.74 -3.02 16.58
CA ARG A 190 -13.72 -1.93 16.43
C ARG A 190 -13.12 -0.66 15.84
N ASP A 191 -11.84 -0.41 16.11
CA ASP A 191 -11.16 0.82 15.69
C ASP A 191 -10.57 0.67 14.28
N LEU A 192 -10.40 -0.57 13.82
CA LEU A 192 -9.76 -0.91 12.54
C LEU A 192 -10.41 -0.21 11.32
N PRO A 193 -11.75 -0.07 11.18
CA PRO A 193 -12.35 0.58 10.03
C PRO A 193 -11.97 2.06 9.87
N GLU A 194 -11.66 2.75 10.97
CA GLU A 194 -11.37 4.19 10.99
C GLU A 194 -9.89 4.50 10.73
N LEU A 195 -9.02 3.48 10.74
CA LEU A 195 -7.58 3.66 10.60
C LEU A 195 -7.15 3.83 9.14
N LYS A 196 -7.18 5.09 8.69
CA LYS A 196 -6.69 5.47 7.35
C LYS A 196 -5.27 4.98 7.07
N LEU A 197 -4.36 5.08 8.05
CA LEU A 197 -2.97 4.62 7.87
C LEU A 197 -2.90 3.12 7.53
N TRP A 198 -3.79 2.30 8.08
CA TRP A 198 -3.82 0.87 7.80
C TRP A 198 -4.34 0.54 6.39
N TRP A 199 -5.44 1.17 5.99
CA TRP A 199 -6.10 0.87 4.72
C TRP A 199 -5.48 1.57 3.51
N ASN A 200 -5.03 2.81 3.70
CA ASN A 200 -4.52 3.69 2.64
C ASN A 200 -2.99 3.84 2.71
N GLY A 201 -2.34 3.30 3.73
CA GLY A 201 -0.92 3.51 3.94
C GLY A 201 -0.57 4.98 4.27
N PRO A 202 0.73 5.29 4.35
CA PRO A 202 1.19 6.64 4.60
C PRO A 202 1.12 7.52 3.35
N SER A 203 0.81 8.81 3.53
CA SER A 203 0.53 9.77 2.46
C SER A 203 1.67 9.97 1.45
N PHE A 204 2.92 9.73 1.84
CA PHE A 204 4.07 9.86 0.94
C PHE A 204 4.04 8.83 -0.20
N LEU A 205 3.41 7.66 0.01
CA LEU A 205 3.23 6.67 -1.05
C LEU A 205 2.24 7.15 -2.12
N GLU A 206 1.21 7.90 -1.73
CA GLU A 206 0.27 8.53 -2.66
C GLU A 206 0.97 9.60 -3.52
N GLN A 207 2.02 10.22 -3.00
CA GLN A 207 2.82 11.24 -3.69
C GLN A 207 3.92 10.63 -4.59
N GLY A 208 4.06 9.29 -4.59
CA GLY A 208 5.12 8.59 -5.32
C GLY A 208 6.52 8.79 -4.73
N GLU A 209 6.61 9.23 -3.47
CA GLU A 209 7.87 9.43 -2.78
C GLU A 209 8.36 8.12 -2.15
N MET A 210 9.68 7.95 -2.05
CA MET A 210 10.29 6.75 -1.43
C MET A 210 10.46 6.84 0.09
N SER A 211 10.32 8.04 0.69
CA SER A 211 10.48 8.24 2.15
C SER A 211 9.86 9.55 2.63
N SER A 212 9.38 9.57 3.87
CA SER A 212 8.63 10.68 4.49
C SER A 212 9.43 11.53 5.48
N GLY A 213 10.50 12.18 5.02
CA GLY A 213 11.13 13.27 5.79
C GLY A 213 12.58 12.98 6.24
N PRO A 214 13.03 13.56 7.38
CA PRO A 214 14.44 13.53 7.75
C PRO A 214 14.94 12.09 7.85
N GLY A 215 16.25 11.90 7.60
CA GLY A 215 16.89 10.60 7.61
C GLY A 215 16.61 9.79 8.88
N PRO A 216 16.85 8.48 8.87
CA PRO A 216 16.56 7.59 9.99
C PRO A 216 17.12 8.17 11.31
N PRO A 217 16.42 7.98 12.44
CA PRO A 217 16.92 8.43 13.74
C PRO A 217 18.30 7.84 14.01
N LEU A 218 19.10 8.55 14.81
CA LEU A 218 20.43 8.06 15.20
C LEU A 218 20.31 6.66 15.77
N MET A 219 21.03 5.75 15.14
CA MET A 219 21.02 4.34 15.50
C MET A 219 21.76 4.12 16.82
N ASN A 220 21.22 3.25 17.67
CA ASN A 220 21.91 2.87 18.90
C ASN A 220 23.11 1.97 18.58
N GLU A 221 24.31 2.56 18.56
CA GLU A 221 25.55 1.86 18.24
C GLU A 221 25.84 0.69 19.18
N SER A 222 25.46 0.78 20.45
CA SER A 222 25.66 -0.29 21.42
C SER A 222 24.82 -1.52 21.07
N GLU A 223 23.54 -1.34 20.77
CA GLU A 223 22.63 -2.45 20.41
C GLU A 223 23.01 -3.08 19.08
N TYR A 224 23.51 -2.28 18.13
CA TYR A 224 24.06 -2.81 16.88
C TYR A 224 25.32 -3.62 17.06
N SER A 225 26.32 -3.02 17.72
CA SER A 225 27.67 -3.57 17.83
C SER A 225 27.70 -4.81 18.71
N CYS A 226 26.74 -4.97 19.62
CA CYS A 226 26.65 -6.15 20.48
C CYS A 226 26.42 -7.45 19.68
N GLU A 227 25.95 -7.38 18.44
CA GLU A 227 25.73 -8.54 17.56
C GLU A 227 26.83 -8.72 16.49
N LEU A 228 27.88 -7.92 16.51
CA LEU A 228 29.07 -8.13 15.66
C LEU A 228 29.95 -9.25 16.25
N LYS A 229 30.62 -10.00 15.37
CA LYS A 229 31.68 -10.93 15.76
C LYS A 229 32.95 -10.15 16.15
N ASN A 230 33.74 -10.71 17.05
CA ASN A 230 35.02 -10.13 17.45
C ASN A 230 35.92 -9.90 16.22
N GLY A 231 36.48 -8.70 16.10
CA GLY A 231 37.34 -8.32 14.97
C GLY A 231 36.61 -7.94 13.68
N ALA A 232 35.27 -8.00 13.65
CA ALA A 232 34.52 -7.42 12.55
C ALA A 232 34.55 -5.90 12.66
N VAL A 233 35.22 -5.24 11.71
CA VAL A 233 35.08 -3.80 11.54
C VAL A 233 33.79 -3.57 10.77
N PRO A 234 32.84 -2.77 11.28
CA PRO A 234 31.67 -2.41 10.49
C PRO A 234 32.14 -1.53 9.33
N GLU A 235 32.26 -2.10 8.14
CA GLU A 235 32.25 -1.32 6.92
C GLU A 235 30.82 -0.77 6.73
N MET A 236 30.47 0.29 7.45
CA MET A 236 29.45 1.22 6.98
C MET A 236 29.84 2.66 7.32
N PRO A 237 29.57 3.61 6.42
CA PRO A 237 29.89 5.01 6.65
C PRO A 237 28.96 5.51 7.75
N ILE A 238 29.53 6.08 8.81
CA ILE A 238 28.84 6.73 9.93
C ILE A 238 28.00 7.96 9.47
N SER A 239 27.84 8.21 8.16
CA SER A 239 27.16 9.41 7.66
C SER A 239 26.45 9.30 6.32
N SER A 240 26.38 8.15 5.64
CA SER A 240 25.66 8.10 4.35
C SER A 240 24.19 7.74 4.54
N VAL A 241 23.42 8.73 5.01
CA VAL A 241 22.04 8.92 4.55
C VAL A 241 22.08 8.81 3.03
N CYS A 242 21.20 8.01 2.44
CA CYS A 242 21.05 7.91 0.99
C CYS A 242 20.83 9.32 0.41
N PHE A 243 21.90 9.95 -0.06
CA PHE A 243 21.77 11.01 -1.05
C PHE A 243 21.39 10.30 -2.34
N ASN A 244 20.14 10.54 -2.76
CA ASN A 244 19.72 10.32 -4.13
C ASN A 244 20.83 10.80 -5.07
N LYS A 245 21.33 9.90 -5.91
CA LYS A 245 22.02 10.28 -7.13
C LYS A 245 21.30 9.60 -8.28
N PHE A 246 20.48 10.43 -8.91
CA PHE A 246 19.92 10.41 -10.27
C PHE A 246 19.35 9.09 -10.79
#